data_AF-A0A0S4LRP0-F1
#
_entry.id   AF-A0A0S4LRP0-F1
#
_cell.length_a   1.000
_cell.length_b   1.000
_cell.length_c   1.000
_cell.angle_alpha   90.00
_cell.angle_beta   90.00
_cell.angle_gamma   90.00
#
_symmetry.space_group_name_H-M   'P 1'
#
loop_
_entity.id
_entity.type
_entity.pdbx_description
1 polymer ?
#
loop_
_entity_poly.entity_id
_entity_poly.type
_entity_poly.pdbx_seq_one_letter_code
_entity_poly.pdbx_strand_id
1 'polypeptide(L)'
;MLTSSFIFLPGVGPVTERRWWQDGVLNWNRFLALSAIPGLSMARKRWYDDELRAAQSATEQGQFRQLASRFPRREHWRLYETCRSRAGYLDIETTGTSPQEGDVTVVGLHHHGQTMSLVRGETLTAERLQAELDHCDLLVTFFGSVFDIPYLCAKFPGLRLPPWHFDLCFAARRLALQGGLKHIEQTLGIERSESIRGLDGWDAVRLWSQWNQGDLVARDQLLAYNRADTEHLVLLADRFAEDLMTQLGASSVVLSTSHPPSTR
;
A
#
# COMPACT_ATOMS: atom_id res chain seq x y z
N MET A 1 -11.86 -8.36 5.25
CA MET A 1 -10.90 -7.61 6.10
C MET A 1 -11.51 -6.38 6.77
N LEU A 2 -12.08 -5.45 5.99
CA LEU A 2 -12.64 -4.19 6.49
C LEU A 2 -13.63 -4.39 7.67
N THR A 3 -14.55 -5.34 7.53
CA THR A 3 -15.59 -5.66 8.53
C THR A 3 -15.07 -6.31 9.82
N SER A 4 -13.79 -6.68 9.86
CA SER A 4 -13.11 -7.15 11.08
C SER A 4 -12.29 -6.05 11.76
N SER A 5 -12.19 -4.87 11.15
CA SER A 5 -11.39 -3.76 11.67
C SER A 5 -12.26 -2.81 12.49
N PHE A 6 -11.81 -2.48 13.69
CA PHE A 6 -12.42 -1.51 14.61
C PHE A 6 -11.58 -0.27 14.82
N ILE A 7 -10.34 -0.25 14.29
CA ILE A 7 -9.39 0.88 14.42
C ILE A 7 -9.94 2.24 13.97
N PHE A 8 -10.96 2.28 13.11
CA PHE A 8 -11.60 3.54 12.70
C PHE A 8 -12.51 4.16 13.79
N LEU A 9 -12.81 3.40 14.85
CA LEU A 9 -13.58 3.86 15.99
C LEU A 9 -12.72 4.75 16.90
N PRO A 10 -13.22 5.90 17.37
CA PRO A 10 -12.42 6.83 18.16
C PRO A 10 -11.87 6.20 19.44
N GLY A 11 -10.54 6.23 19.60
CA GLY A 11 -9.85 5.65 20.75
C GLY A 11 -9.68 4.12 20.72
N VAL A 12 -9.93 3.48 19.58
CA VAL A 12 -9.59 2.06 19.36
C VAL A 12 -8.27 1.98 18.59
N GLY A 13 -7.23 1.49 19.26
CA GLY A 13 -5.94 1.18 18.63
C GLY A 13 -5.77 -0.32 18.36
N PRO A 14 -4.65 -0.74 17.72
CA PRO A 14 -4.37 -2.14 17.44
C PRO A 14 -4.40 -3.06 18.67
N VAL A 15 -4.01 -2.54 19.84
CA VAL A 15 -4.04 -3.29 21.11
C VAL A 15 -5.48 -3.59 21.54
N THR A 16 -6.34 -2.56 21.56
CA THR A 16 -7.76 -2.71 21.93
C THR A 16 -8.48 -3.62 20.95
N GLU A 17 -8.25 -3.43 19.64
CA GLU A 17 -8.82 -4.25 18.58
C GLU A 17 -8.40 -5.73 18.72
N ARG A 18 -7.10 -5.99 18.94
CA ARG A 18 -6.60 -7.36 19.15
C ARG A 18 -7.22 -8.02 20.37
N ARG A 19 -7.39 -7.29 21.47
CA ARG A 19 -8.09 -7.79 22.66
C ARG A 19 -9.53 -8.18 22.35
N TRP A 20 -10.27 -7.35 21.60
CA TRP A 20 -11.63 -7.69 21.20
C TRP A 20 -11.69 -8.96 20.36
N TRP A 21 -10.73 -9.17 19.45
CA TRP A 21 -10.65 -10.43 18.70
C TRP A 21 -10.34 -11.63 19.62
N GLN A 22 -9.48 -11.47 20.63
CA GLN A 22 -9.19 -12.52 21.64
C GLN A 22 -10.42 -12.87 22.47
N ASP A 23 -11.26 -11.88 22.75
CA ASP A 23 -12.53 -12.05 23.45
C ASP A 23 -13.66 -12.55 22.51
N GLY A 24 -13.35 -12.95 21.27
CA GLY A 24 -14.29 -13.54 20.30
C GLY A 24 -15.09 -12.54 19.48
N VAL A 25 -14.82 -11.24 19.61
CA VAL A 25 -15.48 -10.15 18.89
C VAL A 25 -14.78 -9.91 17.54
N LEU A 26 -14.88 -10.89 16.64
CA LEU A 26 -14.06 -10.97 15.41
C LEU A 26 -14.47 -10.02 14.27
N ASN A 27 -15.68 -9.47 14.31
CA ASN A 27 -16.22 -8.62 13.26
C ASN A 27 -17.36 -7.74 13.77
N TRP A 28 -17.79 -6.78 12.94
CA TRP A 28 -18.85 -5.83 13.27
C TRP A 28 -20.16 -6.52 13.69
N ASN A 29 -20.56 -7.58 12.98
CA ASN A 29 -21.78 -8.34 13.31
C ASN A 29 -21.71 -8.97 14.72
N ARG A 30 -20.56 -9.55 15.08
CA ARG A 30 -20.34 -10.08 16.43
C ARG A 30 -20.35 -8.98 17.49
N PHE A 31 -19.75 -7.83 17.21
CA PHE A 31 -19.80 -6.68 18.12
C PHE A 31 -21.24 -6.18 18.36
N LEU A 32 -22.02 -6.05 17.28
CA LEU A 32 -23.41 -5.59 17.32
C LEU A 32 -24.36 -6.57 18.01
N ALA A 33 -24.08 -7.88 17.93
CA ALA A 33 -24.90 -8.91 18.57
C ALA A 33 -24.75 -8.98 20.10
N LEU A 34 -23.65 -8.43 20.65
CA LEU A 34 -23.39 -8.43 22.08
C LEU A 34 -24.00 -7.21 22.75
N SER A 35 -24.70 -7.41 23.87
CA SER A 35 -25.27 -6.32 24.68
C SER A 35 -24.21 -5.51 25.44
N ALA A 36 -23.05 -6.11 25.72
CA ALA A 36 -21.92 -5.48 26.40
C ALA A 36 -20.59 -6.04 25.89
N ILE A 37 -19.52 -5.23 25.98
CA ILE A 37 -18.15 -5.63 25.69
C ILE A 37 -17.31 -5.33 26.94
N PRO A 38 -16.54 -6.29 27.48
CA PRO A 38 -15.70 -6.06 28.65
C PRO A 38 -14.80 -4.83 28.50
N GLY A 39 -14.82 -3.96 29.52
CA GLY A 39 -14.04 -2.72 29.53
C GLY A 39 -14.65 -1.54 28.77
N LEU A 40 -15.82 -1.68 28.16
CA LEU A 40 -16.57 -0.58 27.56
C LEU A 40 -17.75 -0.18 28.44
N SER A 41 -17.97 1.12 28.60
CA SER A 41 -19.21 1.63 29.20
C SER A 41 -20.39 1.41 28.26
N MET A 42 -21.60 1.30 28.81
CA MET A 42 -22.83 1.16 28.00
C MET A 42 -23.01 2.33 27.02
N ALA A 43 -22.65 3.55 27.42
CA ALA A 43 -22.70 4.71 26.55
C ALA A 43 -21.75 4.58 25.35
N ARG A 44 -20.50 4.14 25.59
CA ARG A 44 -19.51 3.95 24.53
C ARG A 44 -19.85 2.76 23.62
N LYS A 45 -20.40 1.68 24.17
CA LYS A 45 -20.92 0.55 23.39
C LYS A 45 -22.04 0.99 22.45
N ARG A 46 -23.03 1.74 22.95
CA ARG A 46 -24.13 2.27 22.11
C ARG A 46 -23.61 3.17 21.00
N TRP A 47 -22.70 4.09 21.33
CA TRP A 47 -22.08 4.94 20.32
C TRP A 47 -21.37 4.11 19.24
N TYR A 48 -20.54 3.14 19.63
CA TYR A 48 -19.87 2.27 18.66
C TYR A 48 -20.83 1.41 17.84
N ASP A 49 -21.97 0.99 18.39
CA ASP A 49 -22.99 0.29 17.60
C ASP A 49 -23.54 1.18 16.48
N ASP A 50 -23.78 2.46 16.77
CA ASP A 50 -24.26 3.42 15.77
C ASP A 50 -23.18 3.68 14.70
N GLU A 51 -21.92 3.82 15.11
CA GLU A 51 -20.77 3.97 14.20
C GLU A 51 -20.58 2.75 13.29
N LEU A 52 -20.74 1.53 13.83
CA LEU A 52 -20.60 0.28 13.08
C LEU A 52 -21.76 0.07 12.11
N ARG A 53 -23.00 0.40 12.51
CA ARG A 53 -24.16 0.37 11.59
C ARG A 53 -23.99 1.37 10.46
N ALA A 54 -23.52 2.58 10.75
CA ALA A 54 -23.22 3.58 9.73
C ALA A 54 -22.12 3.10 8.78
N ALA A 55 -21.03 2.53 9.31
CA ALA A 55 -19.95 1.96 8.52
C ALA A 55 -20.41 0.80 7.62
N GLN A 56 -21.27 -0.08 8.13
CA GLN A 56 -21.87 -1.17 7.38
C GLN A 56 -22.74 -0.64 6.23
N SER A 57 -23.67 0.27 6.52
CA SER A 57 -24.53 0.90 5.50
C SER A 57 -23.71 1.63 4.43
N ALA A 58 -22.65 2.35 4.83
CA ALA A 58 -21.78 3.05 3.88
C ALA A 58 -21.01 2.07 2.98
N THR A 59 -20.56 0.94 3.53
CA THR A 59 -19.86 -0.10 2.76
C THR A 59 -20.81 -0.74 1.74
N GLU A 60 -22.03 -1.09 2.15
CA GLU A 60 -23.07 -1.68 1.28
C GLU A 60 -23.49 -0.72 0.15
N GLN A 61 -23.44 0.59 0.39
CA GLN A 61 -23.77 1.63 -0.60
C GLN A 61 -22.57 2.08 -1.45
N GLY A 62 -21.40 1.45 -1.31
CA GLY A 62 -20.18 1.86 -2.02
C GLY A 62 -19.58 3.20 -1.57
N GLN A 63 -20.05 3.77 -0.46
CA GLN A 63 -19.60 5.03 0.13
C GLN A 63 -18.44 4.82 1.12
N PHE A 64 -17.59 3.82 0.87
CA PHE A 64 -16.52 3.42 1.77
C PHE A 64 -15.48 4.53 2.03
N ARG A 65 -15.39 5.55 1.15
CA ARG A 65 -14.43 6.65 1.29
C ARG A 65 -14.52 7.38 2.63
N GLN A 66 -15.74 7.60 3.13
CA GLN A 66 -15.97 8.27 4.42
C GLN A 66 -15.51 7.43 5.60
N LEU A 67 -15.59 6.11 5.47
CA LEU A 67 -15.07 5.18 6.46
C LEU A 67 -13.54 5.11 6.39
N ALA A 68 -13.00 4.99 5.19
CA ALA A 68 -11.56 4.86 4.94
C ALA A 68 -10.77 6.10 5.41
N SER A 69 -11.34 7.30 5.34
CA SER A 69 -10.71 8.53 5.86
C SER A 69 -10.48 8.52 7.38
N ARG A 70 -11.14 7.62 8.11
CA ARG A 70 -10.99 7.45 9.56
C ARG A 70 -9.90 6.45 9.94
N PHE A 71 -9.32 5.74 8.96
CA PHE A 71 -8.21 4.84 9.22
C PHE A 71 -6.91 5.63 9.41
N PRO A 72 -6.11 5.33 10.44
CA PRO A 72 -4.76 5.87 10.54
C PRO A 72 -3.93 5.43 9.33
N ARG A 73 -3.04 6.31 8.84
CA ARG A 73 -2.21 6.05 7.64
C ARG A 73 -1.48 4.71 7.67
N ARG A 74 -0.91 4.33 8.83
CA ARG A 74 -0.20 3.05 9.02
C ARG A 74 -1.10 1.81 8.89
N GLU A 75 -2.42 2.00 8.88
CA GLU A 75 -3.44 0.96 8.75
C GLU A 75 -4.17 1.01 7.41
N HIS A 76 -3.73 1.83 6.45
CA HIS A 76 -4.30 1.86 5.10
C HIS A 76 -4.13 0.54 4.33
N TRP A 77 -3.15 -0.30 4.69
CA TRP A 77 -3.03 -1.67 4.17
C TRP A 77 -4.33 -2.47 4.35
N ARG A 78 -5.14 -2.13 5.36
CA ARG A 78 -6.44 -2.77 5.62
C ARG A 78 -7.52 -2.46 4.60
N LEU A 79 -7.31 -1.41 3.82
CA LEU A 79 -8.19 -0.97 2.74
C LEU A 79 -7.83 -1.66 1.42
N TYR A 80 -6.68 -2.33 1.32
CA TYR A 80 -6.14 -2.86 0.06
C TYR A 80 -7.17 -3.71 -0.69
N GLU A 81 -7.73 -4.73 -0.05
CA GLU A 81 -8.72 -5.61 -0.68
C GLU A 81 -9.95 -4.85 -1.19
N THR A 82 -10.44 -3.87 -0.43
CA THR A 82 -11.62 -3.06 -0.80
C THR A 82 -11.31 -2.09 -1.94
N CYS A 83 -10.09 -1.55 -1.96
CA CYS A 83 -9.65 -0.58 -2.96
C CYS A 83 -8.91 -1.23 -4.14
N ARG A 84 -8.73 -2.56 -4.17
CA ARG A 84 -7.79 -3.23 -5.08
C ARG A 84 -8.07 -2.92 -6.54
N SER A 85 -9.34 -2.85 -6.93
CA SER A 85 -9.76 -2.51 -8.29
C SER A 85 -9.45 -1.05 -8.69
N ARG A 86 -9.22 -0.18 -7.70
CA ARG A 86 -8.86 1.23 -7.84
C ARG A 86 -7.50 1.51 -7.22
N ALA A 87 -6.63 0.50 -7.12
CA ALA A 87 -5.26 0.67 -6.64
C ALA A 87 -4.34 1.05 -7.80
N GLY A 88 -3.59 2.14 -7.63
CA GLY A 88 -2.51 2.52 -8.53
C GLY A 88 -1.17 2.17 -7.90
N TYR A 89 -0.32 1.45 -8.63
CA TYR A 89 1.02 1.08 -8.19
C TYR A 89 2.01 1.99 -8.88
N LEU A 90 2.84 2.66 -8.11
CA LEU A 90 3.70 3.73 -8.61
C LEU A 90 5.14 3.52 -8.16
N ASP A 91 6.05 3.71 -9.11
CA ASP A 91 7.49 3.74 -8.93
C ASP A 91 8.09 4.86 -9.81
N ILE A 92 9.18 5.50 -9.37
CA ILE A 92 9.84 6.56 -10.13
C ILE A 92 11.33 6.33 -10.30
N GLU A 93 11.84 6.77 -11.44
CA GLU A 93 13.26 6.96 -11.68
C GLU A 93 13.61 8.44 -11.64
N THR A 94 14.85 8.75 -11.26
CA THR A 94 15.31 10.14 -11.13
C THR A 94 16.69 10.34 -11.74
N THR A 95 17.15 11.59 -11.79
CA THR A 95 18.54 11.94 -12.16
C THR A 95 19.56 11.62 -11.06
N GLY A 96 19.15 11.01 -9.93
CA GLY A 96 20.05 10.59 -8.85
C GLY A 96 20.44 11.71 -7.87
N THR A 97 19.87 12.90 -8.01
CA THR A 97 20.09 14.05 -7.11
C THR A 97 18.81 14.40 -6.35
N SER A 98 18.94 15.31 -5.37
CA SER A 98 17.83 15.73 -4.50
C SER A 98 16.63 16.26 -5.30
N PRO A 99 15.40 16.25 -4.75
CA PRO A 99 14.24 16.86 -5.41
C PRO A 99 14.41 18.36 -5.73
N GLN A 100 15.36 19.06 -5.11
CA GLN A 100 15.62 20.47 -5.40
C GLN A 100 16.42 20.64 -6.70
N GLU A 101 17.38 19.75 -6.96
CA GLU A 101 18.37 19.88 -8.04
C GLU A 101 18.12 18.93 -9.21
N GLY A 102 17.52 17.78 -8.92
CA GLY A 102 17.31 16.70 -9.88
C GLY A 102 15.96 16.75 -10.54
N ASP A 103 15.58 15.64 -11.15
CA ASP A 103 14.37 15.52 -11.95
C ASP A 103 13.86 14.08 -11.97
N VAL A 104 12.54 13.90 -12.02
CA VAL A 104 11.89 12.60 -12.26
C VAL A 104 12.01 12.23 -13.73
N THR A 105 12.73 11.17 -14.07
CA THR A 105 13.05 10.79 -15.46
C THR A 105 11.98 9.88 -16.05
N VAL A 106 11.51 8.92 -15.25
CA VAL A 106 10.42 7.98 -15.61
C VAL A 106 9.48 7.84 -14.43
N VAL A 107 8.17 7.81 -14.70
CA VAL A 107 7.15 7.38 -13.73
C VAL A 107 6.51 6.11 -14.26
N GLY A 108 6.69 5.02 -13.54
CA GLY A 108 5.97 3.78 -13.77
C GLY A 108 4.64 3.83 -13.03
N LEU A 109 3.56 3.49 -13.72
CA LEU A 109 2.24 3.35 -13.13
C LEU A 109 1.56 2.09 -13.63
N HIS A 110 1.09 1.27 -12.70
CA HIS A 110 0.24 0.12 -13.00
C HIS A 110 -1.16 0.35 -12.43
N HIS A 111 -2.20 0.14 -13.24
CA HIS A 111 -3.60 0.13 -12.83
C HIS A 111 -4.43 -0.67 -13.84
N HIS A 112 -5.49 -1.33 -13.39
CA HIS A 112 -6.37 -2.15 -14.25
C HIS A 112 -5.65 -3.20 -15.13
N GLY A 113 -4.56 -3.79 -14.63
CA GLY A 113 -3.80 -4.82 -15.36
C GLY A 113 -2.93 -4.26 -16.48
N GLN A 114 -2.78 -2.93 -16.57
CA GLN A 114 -1.95 -2.26 -17.55
C GLN A 114 -0.85 -1.49 -16.83
N THR A 115 0.37 -1.59 -17.36
CA THR A 115 1.53 -0.82 -16.91
C THR A 115 1.91 0.19 -17.98
N MET A 116 2.13 1.42 -17.57
CA MET A 116 2.68 2.47 -18.42
C MET A 116 3.90 3.10 -17.79
N SER A 117 4.81 3.57 -18.64
CA SER A 117 5.97 4.37 -18.24
C SER A 117 5.82 5.75 -18.88
N LEU A 118 5.66 6.76 -18.04
CA LEU A 118 5.64 8.16 -18.44
C LEU A 118 7.07 8.70 -18.39
N VAL A 119 7.58 9.17 -19.52
CA VAL A 119 9.00 9.54 -19.67
C VAL A 119 9.14 11.06 -19.80
N ARG A 120 10.05 11.64 -19.03
CA ARG A 120 10.45 13.05 -19.14
C ARG A 120 10.81 13.43 -20.58
N GLY A 121 10.27 14.56 -21.03
CA GLY A 121 10.52 15.09 -22.37
C GLY A 121 9.73 14.38 -23.48
N GLU A 122 9.01 13.31 -23.17
CA GLU A 122 8.15 12.59 -24.12
C GLU A 122 6.70 12.59 -23.65
N THR A 123 6.40 11.85 -22.59
CA THR A 123 5.03 11.56 -22.16
C THR A 123 4.73 11.99 -20.72
N LEU A 124 5.75 12.26 -19.91
CA LEU A 124 5.59 12.72 -18.53
C LEU A 124 5.23 14.20 -18.50
N THR A 125 3.93 14.48 -18.41
CA THR A 125 3.39 15.81 -18.09
C THR A 125 2.59 15.76 -16.80
N ALA A 126 2.42 16.91 -16.15
CA ALA A 126 1.62 17.01 -14.92
C ALA A 126 0.17 16.57 -15.17
N GLU A 127 -0.39 16.96 -16.32
CA GLU A 127 -1.77 16.66 -16.71
C GLU A 127 -1.96 15.18 -16.96
N ARG A 128 -1.01 14.55 -17.67
CA ARG A 128 -1.09 13.11 -17.95
C ARG A 128 -0.93 12.30 -16.67
N LEU A 129 0.06 12.62 -15.84
CA LEU A 129 0.23 11.95 -14.55
C LEU A 129 -1.01 12.13 -13.66
N GLN A 130 -1.60 13.32 -13.62
CA GLN A 130 -2.82 13.57 -12.86
C GLN A 130 -4.00 12.75 -13.38
N ALA A 131 -4.19 12.66 -14.70
CA ALA A 131 -5.27 11.89 -15.31
C ALA A 131 -5.22 10.42 -14.89
N GLU A 132 -4.02 9.83 -14.87
CA GLU A 132 -3.87 8.43 -14.44
C GLU A 132 -4.12 8.26 -12.93
N LEU A 133 -3.64 9.20 -12.10
CA LEU A 133 -3.86 9.15 -10.64
C LEU A 133 -5.31 9.41 -10.24
N ASP A 134 -6.10 10.16 -11.02
CA ASP A 134 -7.52 10.43 -10.75
C ASP A 134 -8.38 9.14 -10.81
N HIS A 135 -7.89 8.08 -11.46
CA HIS A 135 -8.51 6.76 -11.47
C HIS A 135 -8.24 5.94 -10.20
N CYS A 136 -7.28 6.38 -9.38
CA CYS A 136 -6.78 5.65 -8.23
C CYS A 136 -7.32 6.22 -6.90
N ASP A 137 -7.67 5.30 -6.01
CA ASP A 137 -8.14 5.59 -4.65
C ASP A 137 -7.07 5.27 -3.61
N LEU A 138 -6.33 4.21 -3.87
CA LEU A 138 -5.22 3.74 -3.06
C LEU A 138 -3.96 3.78 -3.90
N LEU A 139 -2.98 4.58 -3.48
CA LEU A 139 -1.65 4.52 -4.04
C LEU A 139 -0.87 3.39 -3.35
N VAL A 140 -0.13 2.61 -4.12
CA VAL A 140 0.78 1.57 -3.62
C VAL A 140 2.18 1.90 -4.13
N THR A 141 3.16 1.95 -3.24
CA THR A 141 4.55 2.24 -3.60
C THR A 141 5.49 1.40 -2.74
N PHE A 142 6.78 1.34 -3.11
CA PHE A 142 7.81 0.80 -2.24
C PHE A 142 8.70 1.94 -1.74
N PHE A 143 8.64 2.26 -0.44
CA PHE A 143 9.39 3.37 0.18
C PHE A 143 8.99 4.78 -0.31
N GLY A 144 7.90 4.88 -1.07
CA GLY A 144 7.45 6.15 -1.62
C GLY A 144 6.94 7.18 -0.63
N SER A 145 6.63 6.82 0.62
CA SER A 145 6.32 7.84 1.64
C SER A 145 7.50 8.77 1.91
N VAL A 146 8.73 8.26 1.70
CA VAL A 146 9.98 8.96 2.00
C VAL A 146 10.62 9.49 0.72
N PHE A 147 10.48 8.78 -0.40
CA PHE A 147 11.16 9.12 -1.65
C PHE A 147 10.19 9.58 -2.75
N ASP A 148 9.41 8.67 -3.33
CA ASP A 148 8.60 8.93 -4.53
C ASP A 148 7.65 10.12 -4.36
N ILE A 149 6.85 10.11 -3.30
CA ILE A 149 5.81 11.11 -3.05
C ILE A 149 6.43 12.49 -2.83
N PRO A 150 7.42 12.69 -1.93
CA PRO A 150 8.10 13.98 -1.82
C PRO A 150 8.73 14.46 -3.12
N TYR A 151 9.33 13.57 -3.91
CA TYR A 151 9.95 13.95 -5.19
C TYR A 151 8.90 14.41 -6.21
N LEU A 152 7.81 13.65 -6.35
CA LEU A 152 6.69 14.00 -7.22
C LEU A 152 6.05 15.32 -6.80
N CYS A 153 5.79 15.54 -5.50
CA CYS A 153 5.23 16.80 -5.01
C CYS A 153 6.17 18.00 -5.26
N ALA A 154 7.49 17.80 -5.19
CA ALA A 154 8.46 18.85 -5.47
C ALA A 154 8.50 19.23 -6.96
N LYS A 155 8.35 18.24 -7.86
CA LYS A 155 8.41 18.45 -9.32
C LYS A 155 7.05 18.77 -9.95
N PHE A 156 5.96 18.39 -9.30
CA PHE A 156 4.60 18.57 -9.73
C PHE A 156 3.76 19.12 -8.56
N PRO A 157 3.94 20.40 -8.15
CA PRO A 157 3.32 20.96 -6.94
C PRO A 157 1.78 21.02 -6.97
N GLY A 158 1.16 20.90 -8.14
CA GLY A 158 -0.30 20.79 -8.30
C GLY A 158 -0.85 19.36 -8.28
N LEU A 159 0.03 18.35 -8.15
CA LEU A 159 -0.36 16.94 -8.24
C LEU A 159 -1.19 16.52 -7.02
N ARG A 160 -2.38 15.98 -7.28
CA ARG A 160 -3.25 15.39 -6.26
C ARG A 160 -2.99 13.90 -6.22
N LEU A 161 -2.44 13.44 -5.10
CA LEU A 161 -2.21 12.02 -4.85
C LEU A 161 -3.49 11.34 -4.33
N PRO A 162 -3.66 10.03 -4.58
CA PRO A 162 -4.74 9.28 -3.96
C PRO A 162 -4.77 9.44 -2.44
N PRO A 163 -5.96 9.54 -1.82
CA PRO A 163 -6.10 9.87 -0.40
C PRO A 163 -5.57 8.77 0.53
N TRP A 164 -5.53 7.52 0.05
CA TRP A 164 -4.97 6.40 0.80
C TRP A 164 -3.67 5.94 0.16
N HIS A 165 -2.78 5.44 1.01
CA HIS A 165 -1.44 5.04 0.60
C HIS A 165 -1.01 3.79 1.36
N PHE A 166 -0.64 2.76 0.62
CA PHE A 166 -0.05 1.54 1.12
C PHE A 166 1.43 1.47 0.69
N ASP A 167 2.31 1.83 1.61
CA ASP A 167 3.76 1.76 1.40
C ASP A 167 4.30 0.38 1.80
N LEU A 168 4.72 -0.38 0.80
CA LEU A 168 5.16 -1.76 0.95
C LEU A 168 6.47 -1.89 1.73
N CYS A 169 7.32 -0.85 1.78
CA CYS A 169 8.54 -0.90 2.57
C CYS A 169 8.24 -0.96 4.07
N PHE A 170 7.26 -0.16 4.54
CA PHE A 170 6.82 -0.22 5.92
C PHE A 170 5.99 -1.47 6.22
N ALA A 171 5.27 -1.99 5.22
CA ALA A 171 4.57 -3.27 5.30
C ALA A 171 5.56 -4.43 5.52
N ALA A 172 6.60 -4.51 4.68
CA ALA A 172 7.67 -5.49 4.75
C ALA A 172 8.35 -5.52 6.13
N ARG A 173 8.67 -4.34 6.68
CA ARG A 173 9.25 -4.21 8.04
C ARG A 173 8.36 -4.81 9.12
N ARG A 174 7.03 -4.68 9.01
CA ARG A 174 6.08 -5.29 9.96
C ARG A 174 6.01 -6.81 9.81
N LEU A 175 6.34 -7.33 8.63
CA LEU A 175 6.48 -8.75 8.33
C LEU A 175 7.89 -9.28 8.59
N ALA A 176 8.75 -8.50 9.26
CA ALA A 176 10.16 -8.82 9.52
C ALA A 176 11.02 -9.04 8.25
N LEU A 177 10.57 -8.54 7.11
CA LEU A 177 11.37 -8.48 5.88
C LEU A 177 12.22 -7.21 5.89
N GLN A 178 13.48 -7.33 5.49
CA GLN A 178 14.48 -6.26 5.49
C GLN A 178 15.04 -6.04 4.09
N GLY A 179 15.69 -4.90 3.86
CA GLY A 179 16.31 -4.56 2.57
C GLY A 179 15.41 -3.75 1.63
N GLY A 180 15.94 -3.47 0.45
CA GLY A 180 15.22 -2.80 -0.64
C GLY A 180 14.33 -3.78 -1.43
N LEU A 181 13.55 -3.23 -2.37
CA LEU A 181 12.59 -3.97 -3.19
C LEU A 181 13.17 -5.27 -3.76
N LYS A 182 14.35 -5.18 -4.40
CA LYS A 182 15.03 -6.31 -5.06
C LYS A 182 15.42 -7.43 -4.12
N HIS A 183 15.90 -7.07 -2.93
CA HIS A 183 16.29 -8.06 -1.94
C HIS A 183 15.06 -8.82 -1.42
N ILE A 184 13.96 -8.10 -1.23
CA ILE A 184 12.67 -8.67 -0.83
C ILE A 184 12.12 -9.59 -1.92
N GLU A 185 12.13 -9.17 -3.18
CA GLU A 185 11.73 -10.00 -4.31
C GLU A 185 12.52 -11.30 -4.38
N GLN A 186 13.85 -11.22 -4.27
CA GLN A 186 14.72 -12.40 -4.24
C GLN A 186 14.38 -13.34 -3.06
N THR A 187 14.15 -12.78 -1.88
CA THR A 187 13.76 -13.54 -0.68
C THR A 187 12.43 -14.27 -0.88
N LEU A 188 11.53 -13.70 -1.68
CA LEU A 188 10.22 -14.25 -2.00
C LEU A 188 10.20 -15.09 -3.29
N GLY A 189 11.34 -15.28 -3.95
CA GLY A 189 11.44 -16.06 -5.19
C GLY A 189 10.78 -15.38 -6.40
N ILE A 190 10.65 -14.05 -6.38
CA ILE A 190 10.16 -13.27 -7.53
C ILE A 190 11.34 -13.04 -8.48
N GLU A 191 11.29 -13.66 -9.65
CA GLU A 191 12.37 -13.59 -10.64
C GLU A 191 12.21 -12.36 -11.56
N ARG A 192 13.34 -11.69 -11.82
CA ARG A 192 13.46 -10.65 -12.84
C ARG A 192 14.03 -11.22 -14.14
N SER A 193 13.69 -10.62 -15.27
CA SER A 193 14.27 -10.98 -16.56
C SER A 193 15.79 -10.76 -16.56
N GLU A 194 16.51 -11.56 -17.35
CA GLU A 194 17.99 -11.53 -17.41
C GLU A 194 18.53 -10.13 -17.74
N SER A 195 17.84 -9.41 -18.62
CA SER A 195 18.24 -8.08 -19.11
C SER A 195 18.30 -6.98 -18.04
N ILE A 196 17.58 -7.14 -16.93
CA ILE A 196 17.52 -6.17 -15.83
C ILE A 196 17.97 -6.78 -14.49
N ARG A 197 18.43 -8.04 -14.52
CA ARG A 197 18.89 -8.74 -13.33
C ARG A 197 20.16 -8.09 -12.82
N GLY A 198 20.17 -7.77 -11.52
CA GLY A 198 21.33 -7.18 -10.86
C GLY A 198 21.49 -5.67 -11.05
N LEU A 199 20.66 -5.02 -11.87
CA LEU A 199 20.60 -3.55 -11.90
C LEU A 199 20.23 -3.04 -10.50
N ASP A 200 20.64 -1.83 -10.13
CA ASP A 200 20.23 -1.05 -8.96
C ASP A 200 19.68 0.34 -9.34
N GLY A 201 19.30 1.17 -8.35
CA GLY A 201 18.81 2.51 -8.62
C GLY A 201 19.87 3.46 -9.18
N TRP A 202 21.16 3.19 -8.94
CA TRP A 202 22.26 3.95 -9.51
C TRP A 202 22.48 3.59 -10.98
N ASP A 203 22.29 2.31 -11.34
CA ASP A 203 22.26 1.89 -12.74
C ASP A 203 21.15 2.61 -13.53
N ALA A 204 19.96 2.81 -12.94
CA ALA A 204 18.89 3.56 -13.61
C ALA A 204 19.30 5.00 -13.95
N VAL A 205 20.02 5.67 -13.05
CA VAL A 205 20.60 7.01 -13.29
C VAL A 205 21.62 6.97 -14.43
N ARG A 206 22.49 5.96 -14.45
CA ARG A 206 23.48 5.77 -15.52
C ARG A 206 22.82 5.50 -16.87
N LEU A 207 21.81 4.63 -16.90
CA LEU A 207 21.05 4.30 -18.12
C LEU A 207 20.36 5.54 -18.68
N TRP A 208 19.78 6.38 -17.82
CA TRP A 208 19.25 7.69 -18.23
C TRP A 208 20.31 8.59 -18.86
N SER A 209 21.51 8.67 -18.26
CA SER A 209 22.62 9.46 -18.80
C SER A 209 23.09 8.95 -20.17
N GLN A 210 23.20 7.63 -20.34
CA GLN A 210 23.57 7.00 -21.61
C GLN A 210 22.53 7.22 -22.69
N TRP A 211 21.24 7.09 -22.33
CA TRP A 211 20.16 7.36 -23.26
C TRP A 211 20.16 8.82 -23.74
N ASN A 212 20.41 9.79 -22.85
CA ASN A 212 20.55 11.20 -23.27
C ASN A 212 21.73 11.44 -24.24
N GLN A 213 22.68 10.51 -24.33
CA GLN A 213 23.77 10.52 -25.30
C GLN A 213 23.43 9.76 -26.60
N GLY A 214 22.19 9.28 -26.74
CA GLY A 214 21.69 8.57 -27.92
C GLY A 214 21.65 7.05 -27.80
N ASP A 215 21.96 6.48 -26.63
CA ASP A 215 21.94 5.02 -26.44
C ASP A 215 20.50 4.50 -26.26
N LEU A 216 19.94 3.94 -27.34
CA LEU A 216 18.59 3.37 -27.33
C LEU A 216 18.50 2.04 -26.56
N VAL A 217 19.61 1.31 -26.41
CA VAL A 217 19.62 0.08 -25.61
C VAL A 217 19.49 0.44 -24.13
N ALA A 218 20.19 1.50 -23.70
CA ALA A 218 20.07 2.01 -22.34
C ALA A 218 18.64 2.48 -22.02
N ARG A 219 17.94 3.10 -22.99
CA ARG A 219 16.52 3.43 -22.89
C ARG A 219 15.67 2.19 -22.62
N ASP A 220 15.80 1.18 -23.48
CA ASP A 220 14.98 -0.02 -23.39
C ASP A 220 15.21 -0.76 -22.06
N GLN A 221 16.45 -0.80 -21.57
CA GLN A 221 16.79 -1.34 -20.26
C GLN A 221 16.20 -0.52 -19.11
N LEU A 222 16.26 0.81 -19.16
CA LEU A 222 15.68 1.69 -18.13
C LEU A 222 14.16 1.50 -18.06
N LEU A 223 13.48 1.46 -19.20
CA LEU A 223 12.03 1.28 -19.25
C LEU A 223 11.61 -0.12 -18.82
N ALA A 224 12.36 -1.15 -19.19
CA ALA A 224 12.14 -2.51 -18.69
C ALA A 224 12.34 -2.62 -17.18
N TYR A 225 13.36 -1.92 -16.66
CA TYR A 225 13.67 -1.85 -15.24
C TYR A 225 12.53 -1.22 -14.44
N ASN A 226 12.11 0.00 -14.80
CA ASN A 226 11.01 0.70 -14.13
C ASN A 226 9.67 -0.05 -14.25
N ARG A 227 9.40 -0.66 -15.41
CA ARG A 227 8.20 -1.50 -15.59
C ARG A 227 8.18 -2.67 -14.61
N ALA A 228 9.30 -3.38 -14.48
CA ALA A 228 9.39 -4.51 -13.56
C ALA A 228 9.20 -4.07 -12.10
N ASP A 229 9.85 -2.98 -11.68
CA ASP A 229 9.68 -2.42 -10.33
C ASP A 229 8.20 -2.11 -10.06
N THR A 230 7.51 -1.50 -11.03
CA THR A 230 6.09 -1.14 -10.91
C THR A 230 5.16 -2.36 -10.88
N GLU A 231 5.35 -3.32 -11.78
CA GLU A 231 4.51 -4.53 -11.87
C GLU A 231 4.66 -5.42 -10.65
N HIS A 232 5.87 -5.52 -10.11
CA HIS A 232 6.13 -6.34 -8.93
C HIS A 232 5.49 -5.78 -7.67
N LEU A 233 5.18 -4.48 -7.60
CA LEU A 233 4.38 -3.91 -6.50
C LEU A 233 3.02 -4.58 -6.40
N VAL A 234 2.43 -5.06 -7.50
CA VAL A 234 1.14 -5.78 -7.49
C VAL A 234 1.28 -7.09 -6.71
N LEU A 235 2.28 -7.90 -7.09
CA LEU A 235 2.57 -9.19 -6.46
C LEU A 235 2.86 -9.03 -4.96
N LEU A 236 3.68 -8.04 -4.62
CA LEU A 236 4.06 -7.76 -3.24
C LEU A 236 2.89 -7.21 -2.42
N ALA A 237 2.05 -6.36 -2.98
CA ALA A 237 0.89 -5.83 -2.27
C ALA A 237 -0.14 -6.91 -1.95
N ASP A 238 -0.44 -7.78 -2.94
CA ASP A 238 -1.30 -8.95 -2.75
C ASP A 238 -0.76 -9.82 -1.62
N ARG A 239 0.52 -10.19 -1.70
CA ARG A 239 1.16 -11.04 -0.70
C ARG A 239 1.21 -10.40 0.68
N PHE A 240 1.62 -9.14 0.77
CA PHE A 240 1.79 -8.45 2.05
C PHE A 240 0.46 -8.15 2.73
N ALA A 241 -0.60 -7.84 1.97
CA ALA A 241 -1.92 -7.67 2.54
C ALA A 241 -2.42 -8.98 3.18
N GLU A 242 -2.22 -10.11 2.51
CA GLU A 242 -2.55 -11.44 3.04
C GLU A 242 -1.72 -11.81 4.28
N ASP A 243 -0.40 -11.63 4.22
CA ASP A 243 0.50 -11.96 5.32
C ASP A 243 0.24 -11.06 6.55
N LEU A 244 0.01 -9.75 6.34
CA LEU A 244 -0.36 -8.83 7.42
C LEU A 244 -1.73 -9.19 8.01
N MET A 245 -2.69 -9.63 7.20
CA MET A 245 -3.99 -10.10 7.69
C MET A 245 -3.82 -11.35 8.57
N THR A 246 -2.96 -12.27 8.15
CA THR A 246 -2.69 -13.51 8.89
C THR A 246 -1.97 -13.25 10.21
N GLN A 247 -0.99 -12.35 10.23
CA GLN A 247 -0.18 -12.07 11.43
C GLN A 247 -0.80 -11.02 12.37
N LEU A 248 -1.50 -10.04 11.83
CA LEU A 248 -1.97 -8.86 12.56
C LEU A 248 -3.49 -8.66 12.53
N GLY A 249 -4.23 -9.42 11.71
CA GLY A 249 -5.69 -9.38 11.65
C GLY A 249 -6.37 -10.34 12.63
N ALA A 250 -7.70 -10.39 12.58
CA ALA A 250 -8.52 -11.24 13.46
C ALA A 250 -8.15 -12.74 13.38
N SER A 251 -7.74 -13.22 12.21
CA SER A 251 -7.33 -14.61 11.99
C SER A 251 -6.12 -15.03 12.83
N SER A 252 -5.21 -14.10 13.16
CA SER A 252 -4.03 -14.38 14.00
C SER A 252 -4.40 -14.93 15.38
N VAL A 253 -5.57 -14.52 15.88
CA VAL A 253 -6.05 -14.87 17.21
C VAL A 253 -6.77 -16.23 17.22
N VAL A 254 -7.51 -16.55 16.15
CA VAL A 254 -8.18 -17.85 15.99
C VAL A 254 -7.16 -18.99 15.90
N LEU A 255 -6.03 -18.75 15.24
CA LEU A 255 -4.93 -19.73 15.15
C LEU A 255 -4.29 -19.98 16.52
N SER A 256 -4.16 -18.95 17.35
CA SER A 256 -3.54 -19.03 18.67
C SER A 256 -4.39 -19.79 19.71
N THR A 257 -5.72 -19.80 19.57
CA THR A 257 -6.62 -20.53 20.47
C THR A 257 -6.79 -22.02 20.11
N SER A 258 -6.27 -22.44 18.95
CA SER A 258 -6.33 -23.84 18.47
C SER A 258 -5.15 -24.73 18.90
N HIS A 259 -4.17 -24.18 19.63
CA HIS A 259 -3.12 -24.94 20.31
C HIS A 259 -3.23 -24.76 21.83
N PRO A 260 -3.79 -25.72 22.58
CA PRO A 260 -3.67 -25.69 24.02
C PRO A 260 -2.19 -25.83 24.42
N PRO A 261 -1.72 -25.17 25.49
CA PRO A 261 -0.38 -25.39 25.98
C PRO A 261 -0.22 -26.87 26.36
N SER A 262 0.77 -27.54 25.75
CA SER A 262 1.26 -28.82 26.23
C SER A 262 1.71 -28.62 27.68
N THR A 263 0.89 -29.07 28.61
CA THR A 263 1.24 -29.15 30.03
C THR A 263 2.53 -29.97 30.18
N ARG A 264 3.57 -29.34 30.73
CA ARG A 264 4.67 -30.01 31.42
C ARG A 264 4.55 -29.71 32.90
#